data_AF-A0A9E2UY82-F1
#
_entry.id   AF-A0A9E2UY82-F1
#
_cell.length_a   1.000
_cell.length_b   1.000
_cell.length_c   1.000
_cell.angle_alpha   90.00
_cell.angle_beta   90.00
_cell.angle_gamma   90.00
#
_symmetry.space_group_name_H-M   'P 1'
#
loop_
_entity.id
_entity.type
_entity.pdbx_description
1 polymer ?
#
loop_
_entity_poly.entity_id
_entity_poly.type
_entity_poly.pdbx_seq_one_letter_code
_entity_poly.pdbx_strand_id
1 'polypeptide(L)'
;MHHLGPDLVTVEISPFSLGYRLKHGRGWQRQLAAALAELPAGAERHLAIQRLAAQVALPFEVRAAGDYSRRLNVPWRPLDLGFLSRRHLPRYATELLSPANLEALFATADGALADFVAGQFRRARQAWAGAPRRRILPGVPETVRRERFLARRLRRLVSRHRRVVHLGGWEHLVAWEDSPGLWPDLADLKPRRLLLDEADRLPDF
;
A
#
# COMPACT_ATOMS: atom_id res chain seq x y z
N MET A 1 3.02 -11.94 11.04
CA MET A 1 1.74 -11.44 11.65
C MET A 1 1.18 -12.32 12.76
N HIS A 2 1.29 -13.66 12.69
CA HIS A 2 0.73 -14.59 13.69
C HIS A 2 1.09 -14.23 15.14
N HIS A 3 2.34 -13.86 15.40
CA HIS A 3 2.85 -13.50 16.73
C HIS A 3 2.26 -12.22 17.32
N LEU A 4 1.59 -11.36 16.53
CA LEU A 4 1.00 -10.11 17.04
C LEU A 4 -0.37 -10.33 17.70
N GLY A 5 -1.05 -11.45 17.39
CA GLY A 5 -2.38 -11.79 17.90
C GLY A 5 -3.41 -10.64 17.89
N PRO A 6 -3.65 -9.94 16.76
CA PRO A 6 -4.66 -8.90 16.67
C PRO A 6 -6.08 -9.45 16.85
N ASP A 7 -6.95 -8.64 17.45
CA ASP A 7 -8.41 -8.85 17.43
C ASP A 7 -9.09 -8.08 16.29
N LEU A 8 -8.35 -7.18 15.61
CA LEU A 8 -8.77 -6.51 14.38
C LEU A 8 -7.57 -6.16 13.50
N VAL A 9 -7.67 -6.48 12.21
CA VAL A 9 -6.75 -5.98 11.18
C VAL A 9 -7.43 -4.85 10.39
N THR A 10 -6.70 -3.79 10.10
CA THR A 10 -7.16 -2.75 9.18
C THR A 10 -6.17 -2.62 8.04
N VAL A 11 -6.67 -2.35 6.84
CA VAL A 11 -5.84 -2.20 5.64
C VAL A 11 -6.06 -0.81 5.06
N GLU A 12 -4.99 -0.10 4.73
CA GLU A 12 -4.98 1.21 4.08
C GLU A 12 -5.48 1.10 2.62
N ILE A 13 -6.78 0.88 2.50
CA ILE A 13 -7.51 0.87 1.24
C ILE A 13 -8.93 1.36 1.52
N SER A 14 -9.47 2.18 0.63
CA SER A 14 -10.84 2.67 0.82
C SER A 14 -11.85 1.58 0.44
N PRO A 15 -13.03 1.53 1.07
CA PRO A 15 -14.11 0.62 0.66
C PRO A 15 -14.45 0.77 -0.83
N PHE A 16 -14.39 2.00 -1.36
CA PHE A 16 -14.57 2.27 -2.78
C PHE A 16 -13.47 1.60 -3.63
N SER A 17 -12.20 1.82 -3.29
CA SER A 17 -11.06 1.25 -4.04
C SER A 17 -11.13 -0.28 -4.07
N LEU A 18 -11.44 -0.88 -2.92
CA LEU A 18 -11.63 -2.33 -2.81
C LEU A 18 -12.77 -2.81 -3.72
N GLY A 19 -13.97 -2.25 -3.59
CA GLY A 19 -15.12 -2.65 -4.39
C GLY A 19 -14.89 -2.46 -5.89
N TYR A 20 -14.26 -1.35 -6.27
CA TYR A 20 -13.94 -1.06 -7.67
C TYR A 20 -12.94 -2.08 -8.23
N ARG A 21 -11.87 -2.40 -7.48
CA ARG A 21 -10.88 -3.41 -7.89
C ARG A 21 -11.47 -4.81 -8.00
N LEU A 22 -12.35 -5.20 -7.08
CA LEU A 22 -13.04 -6.48 -7.15
C LEU A 22 -13.94 -6.58 -8.39
N LYS A 23 -14.59 -5.48 -8.78
CA LYS A 23 -15.46 -5.42 -9.96
C LYS A 23 -14.68 -5.38 -11.28
N HIS A 24 -13.63 -4.56 -11.36
CA HIS A 24 -12.95 -4.23 -12.63
C HIS A 24 -11.60 -4.92 -12.82
N GLY A 25 -10.99 -5.45 -11.75
CA GLY A 25 -9.61 -5.95 -11.76
C GLY A 25 -9.36 -7.07 -12.77
N ARG A 26 -10.31 -8.01 -12.94
CA ARG A 26 -10.20 -9.07 -13.96
C ARG A 26 -10.15 -8.50 -15.39
N GLY A 27 -10.84 -7.39 -15.65
CA GLY A 27 -10.79 -6.71 -16.94
C GLY A 27 -9.41 -6.11 -17.17
N TRP A 28 -8.88 -5.39 -16.18
CA TRP A 28 -7.55 -4.81 -16.24
C TRP A 28 -6.43 -5.84 -16.40
N GLN A 29 -6.51 -6.98 -15.71
CA GLN A 29 -5.53 -8.05 -15.86
C GLN A 29 -5.54 -8.64 -17.27
N ARG A 30 -6.72 -8.83 -17.87
CA ARG A 30 -6.83 -9.29 -19.26
C ARG A 30 -6.29 -8.26 -20.24
N GLN A 31 -6.60 -6.98 -20.03
CA GLN A 31 -6.08 -5.90 -20.86
C GLN A 31 -4.55 -5.82 -20.79
N LEU A 32 -3.98 -5.91 -19.59
CA LEU A 32 -2.53 -5.94 -19.41
C LEU A 32 -1.93 -7.15 -20.13
N ALA A 33 -2.49 -8.35 -19.95
CA ALA A 33 -1.99 -9.55 -20.62
C ALA A 33 -2.03 -9.44 -22.15
N ALA A 34 -3.11 -8.89 -22.71
CA ALA A 34 -3.23 -8.66 -24.15
C ALA A 34 -2.18 -7.65 -24.64
N ALA A 35 -1.97 -6.55 -23.92
CA ALA A 35 -1.00 -5.54 -24.32
C ALA A 35 0.46 -6.02 -24.16
N LEU A 36 0.75 -6.89 -23.18
CA LEU A 36 2.07 -7.52 -23.05
C LEU A 36 2.38 -8.48 -24.19
N ALA A 37 1.38 -9.07 -24.85
CA ALA A 37 1.59 -9.95 -26.00
C ALA A 37 2.10 -9.19 -27.24
N GLU A 38 1.87 -7.87 -27.29
CA GLU A 38 2.35 -7.00 -28.37
C GLU A 38 3.75 -6.41 -28.08
N LEU A 39 4.27 -6.58 -26.86
CA LEU A 39 5.60 -6.12 -26.49
C LEU A 39 6.68 -7.19 -26.77
N PRO A 40 7.96 -6.79 -26.84
CA PRO A 40 9.06 -7.74 -27.00
C PRO A 40 9.06 -8.84 -25.93
N ALA A 41 9.51 -10.04 -26.32
CA ALA A 41 9.60 -11.17 -25.41
C ALA A 41 10.43 -10.82 -24.16
N GLY A 42 9.90 -11.15 -22.98
CA GLY A 42 10.51 -10.82 -21.69
C GLY A 42 10.08 -9.48 -21.10
N ALA A 43 9.21 -8.70 -21.76
CA ALA A 43 8.68 -7.45 -21.24
C ALA A 43 7.97 -7.61 -19.89
N GLU A 44 7.39 -8.77 -19.61
CA GLU A 44 6.78 -9.10 -18.32
C GLU A 44 7.78 -9.12 -17.14
N ARG A 45 9.08 -9.24 -17.43
CA ARG A 45 10.16 -9.24 -16.44
C ARG A 45 10.69 -7.83 -16.14
N HIS A 46 10.38 -6.86 -17.00
CA HIS A 46 10.82 -5.48 -16.83
C HIS A 46 10.24 -4.87 -15.55
N LEU A 47 11.07 -4.22 -14.74
CA LEU A 47 10.70 -3.70 -13.42
C LEU A 47 9.45 -2.82 -13.46
N ALA A 48 9.39 -1.89 -14.41
CA ALA A 48 8.26 -0.98 -14.57
C ALA A 48 6.95 -1.72 -14.85
N ILE A 49 7.01 -2.79 -15.65
CA ILE A 49 5.86 -3.63 -15.99
C ILE A 49 5.45 -4.49 -14.79
N GLN A 50 6.40 -5.05 -14.05
CA GLN A 50 6.10 -5.80 -12.82
C GLN A 50 5.42 -4.93 -11.76
N ARG A 51 5.88 -3.68 -11.60
CA ARG A 51 5.27 -2.71 -10.69
C ARG A 51 3.87 -2.33 -11.15
N LEU A 52 3.65 -2.14 -12.44
CA LEU A 52 2.33 -1.91 -13.00
C LEU A 52 1.39 -3.11 -12.77
N ALA A 53 1.85 -4.32 -13.02
CA ALA A 53 1.09 -5.54 -12.79
C ALA A 53 0.68 -5.66 -11.31
N ALA A 54 1.60 -5.36 -10.37
CA ALA A 54 1.30 -5.31 -8.94
C ALA A 54 0.26 -4.22 -8.59
N GLN A 55 0.32 -3.05 -9.25
CA GLN A 55 -0.65 -1.96 -9.07
C GLN A 55 -2.06 -2.30 -9.60
N VAL A 56 -2.15 -3.08 -10.68
CA VAL A 56 -3.41 -3.57 -11.26
C VAL A 56 -4.04 -4.66 -10.41
N ALA A 57 -3.20 -5.56 -9.87
CA ALA A 57 -3.66 -6.64 -9.00
C ALA A 57 -4.38 -6.09 -7.74
N LEU A 58 -5.12 -6.98 -7.07
CA LEU A 58 -5.64 -6.68 -5.73
C LEU A 58 -4.43 -6.44 -4.80
N PRO A 59 -4.37 -5.35 -4.00
CA PRO A 59 -3.18 -5.05 -3.20
C PRO A 59 -2.76 -6.20 -2.28
N PHE A 60 -1.44 -6.33 -2.05
CA PHE A 60 -0.88 -7.40 -1.24
C PHE A 60 -1.50 -7.44 0.16
N GLU A 61 -1.63 -6.28 0.80
CA GLU A 61 -2.16 -6.13 2.16
C GLU A 61 -3.60 -6.63 2.27
N VAL A 62 -4.40 -6.46 1.22
CA VAL A 62 -5.78 -6.96 1.16
C VAL A 62 -5.78 -8.49 1.08
N ARG A 63 -4.91 -9.06 0.24
CA ARG A 63 -4.80 -10.52 0.13
C ARG A 63 -4.32 -11.13 1.45
N ALA A 64 -3.26 -10.57 2.02
CA ALA A 64 -2.68 -11.00 3.28
C ALA A 64 -3.68 -10.90 4.44
N ALA A 65 -4.41 -9.80 4.57
CA ALA A 65 -5.44 -9.65 5.59
C ALA A 65 -6.60 -10.64 5.39
N GLY A 66 -7.00 -10.89 4.14
CA GLY A 66 -8.03 -11.88 3.81
C GLY A 66 -7.61 -13.31 4.14
N ASP A 67 -6.38 -13.69 3.81
CA ASP A 67 -5.81 -15.01 4.15
C ASP A 67 -5.69 -15.19 5.67
N TYR A 68 -5.18 -14.18 6.36
CA TYR A 68 -5.06 -14.17 7.82
C TYR A 68 -6.43 -14.33 8.49
N SER A 69 -7.41 -13.56 8.02
CA SER A 69 -8.78 -13.60 8.52
C SER A 69 -9.43 -14.96 8.34
N ARG A 70 -9.29 -15.59 7.16
CA ARG A 70 -9.79 -16.96 6.92
C ARG A 70 -9.14 -18.00 7.83
N ARG A 71 -7.82 -17.90 8.04
CA ARG A 71 -7.07 -18.89 8.84
C ARG A 71 -7.35 -18.80 10.33
N LEU A 72 -7.46 -17.58 10.86
CA LEU A 72 -7.48 -17.34 12.31
C LEU A 72 -8.79 -16.75 12.83
N ASN A 73 -9.79 -16.60 11.96
CA ASN A 73 -11.09 -15.99 12.29
C ASN A 73 -10.97 -14.58 12.91
N VAL A 74 -9.95 -13.83 12.50
CA VAL A 74 -9.77 -12.44 12.91
C VAL A 74 -10.39 -11.52 11.86
N PRO A 75 -11.31 -10.61 12.22
CA PRO A 75 -11.91 -9.71 11.24
C PRO A 75 -10.87 -8.73 10.69
N TRP A 76 -11.04 -8.36 9.41
CA TRP A 76 -10.29 -7.24 8.84
C TRP A 76 -11.23 -6.21 8.18
N ARG A 77 -10.78 -4.96 8.08
CA ARG A 77 -11.57 -3.87 7.47
C ARG A 77 -10.74 -2.96 6.58
N PRO A 78 -11.27 -2.53 5.41
CA PRO A 78 -10.68 -1.43 4.65
C PRO A 78 -10.81 -0.12 5.42
N LEU A 79 -9.72 0.64 5.49
CA LEU A 79 -9.66 1.92 6.18
C LEU A 79 -8.87 2.95 5.37
N ASP A 80 -9.58 3.75 4.56
CA ASP A 80 -9.02 4.90 3.87
C ASP A 80 -10.11 5.79 3.26
N LEU A 81 -9.75 7.00 2.82
CA LEU A 81 -10.59 7.88 1.99
C LEU A 81 -10.58 7.45 0.52
N GLY A 82 -11.76 7.37 -0.08
CA GLY A 82 -11.89 6.94 -1.48
C GLY A 82 -11.77 8.03 -2.54
N PHE A 83 -11.55 9.29 -2.17
CA PHE A 83 -11.60 10.42 -3.10
C PHE A 83 -10.57 10.30 -4.25
N LEU A 84 -9.30 10.08 -3.92
CA LEU A 84 -8.25 9.90 -4.94
C LEU A 84 -8.50 8.66 -5.79
N SER A 85 -8.94 7.56 -5.17
CA SER A 85 -9.26 6.33 -5.90
C SER A 85 -10.41 6.52 -6.89
N ARG A 86 -11.42 7.33 -6.55
CA ARG A 86 -12.55 7.67 -7.46
C ARG A 86 -12.09 8.43 -8.69
N ARG A 87 -11.04 9.25 -8.58
CA ARG A 87 -10.45 9.98 -9.71
C ARG A 87 -9.53 9.08 -10.55
N HIS A 88 -8.73 8.23 -9.92
CA HIS A 88 -7.65 7.52 -10.61
C HIS A 88 -8.04 6.14 -11.14
N LEU A 89 -8.81 5.34 -10.40
CA LEU A 89 -9.13 3.97 -10.82
C LEU A 89 -9.88 3.90 -12.16
N PRO A 90 -10.84 4.79 -12.48
CA PRO A 90 -11.49 4.76 -13.79
C PRO A 90 -10.53 4.98 -14.97
N ARG A 91 -9.41 5.68 -14.73
CA ARG A 91 -8.40 6.01 -15.76
C ARG A 91 -7.45 4.85 -16.03
N TYR A 92 -7.50 3.76 -15.26
CA TYR A 92 -6.56 2.65 -15.43
C TYR A 92 -6.68 2.01 -16.82
N ALA A 93 -7.91 1.76 -17.27
CA ALA A 93 -8.13 1.11 -18.56
C ALA A 93 -7.72 2.00 -19.74
N THR A 94 -7.99 3.31 -19.67
CA THR A 94 -7.78 4.22 -20.81
C THR A 94 -6.40 4.85 -20.85
N GLU A 95 -5.71 4.97 -19.70
CA GLU A 95 -4.44 5.68 -19.61
C GLU A 95 -3.32 4.74 -19.14
N LEU A 96 -3.46 4.19 -17.93
CA LEU A 96 -2.40 3.40 -17.29
C LEU A 96 -2.08 2.11 -18.09
N LEU A 97 -3.09 1.51 -18.70
CA LEU A 97 -3.00 0.28 -19.49
C LEU A 97 -3.09 0.54 -21.00
N SER A 98 -2.87 1.79 -21.41
CA SER A 98 -2.77 2.11 -22.84
C SER A 98 -1.45 1.56 -23.42
N PRO A 99 -1.44 1.12 -24.70
CA PRO A 99 -0.22 0.68 -25.37
C PRO A 99 0.92 1.71 -25.27
N ALA A 100 0.61 2.99 -25.54
CA ALA A 100 1.58 4.08 -25.45
C ALA A 100 2.21 4.22 -24.06
N ASN A 101 1.43 4.04 -22.98
CA ASN A 101 1.99 4.06 -21.63
C ASN A 101 2.87 2.84 -21.34
N LEU A 102 2.50 1.66 -21.86
CA LEU A 102 3.28 0.45 -21.68
C LEU A 102 4.62 0.50 -22.43
N GLU A 103 4.62 1.01 -23.66
CA GLU A 103 5.84 1.29 -24.44
C GLU A 103 6.74 2.29 -23.70
N ALA A 104 6.16 3.39 -23.19
CA ALA A 104 6.90 4.38 -22.42
C ALA A 104 7.51 3.80 -21.14
N LEU A 105 6.78 2.94 -20.41
CA LEU A 105 7.29 2.26 -19.22
C LEU A 105 8.42 1.28 -19.58
N PHE A 106 8.29 0.58 -20.71
CA PHE A 106 9.31 -0.35 -21.18
C PHE A 106 10.60 0.35 -21.63
N ALA A 107 10.53 1.62 -22.04
CA ALA A 107 11.69 2.45 -22.36
C ALA A 107 12.41 3.04 -21.12
N THR A 108 11.89 2.83 -19.91
CA THR A 108 12.54 3.30 -18.68
C THR A 108 13.67 2.38 -18.24
N ALA A 109 14.48 2.81 -17.27
CA ALA A 109 15.52 1.96 -16.71
C ALA A 109 14.93 0.69 -16.07
N ASP A 110 15.48 -0.46 -16.47
CA ASP A 110 15.11 -1.75 -15.91
C ASP A 110 15.85 -2.05 -14.59
N GLY A 111 15.48 -3.14 -13.91
CA GLY A 111 16.15 -3.65 -12.73
C GLY A 111 15.41 -4.83 -12.11
N ALA A 112 15.92 -5.35 -11.01
CA ALA A 112 15.24 -6.43 -10.30
C ALA A 112 14.18 -5.88 -9.33
N LEU A 113 12.98 -6.47 -9.33
CA LEU A 113 11.94 -6.16 -8.35
C LEU A 113 12.41 -6.39 -6.91
N ALA A 114 13.23 -7.42 -6.68
CA ALA A 114 13.80 -7.71 -5.36
C ALA A 114 14.66 -6.54 -4.84
N ASP A 115 15.51 -5.96 -5.70
CA ASP A 115 16.35 -4.82 -5.34
C ASP A 115 15.53 -3.56 -5.08
N PHE A 116 14.49 -3.33 -5.89
CA PHE A 116 13.54 -2.24 -5.66
C PHE A 116 12.86 -2.37 -4.29
N VAL A 117 12.31 -3.56 -3.98
CA VAL A 117 11.64 -3.84 -2.70
C VAL A 117 12.62 -3.68 -1.53
N ALA A 118 13.81 -4.27 -1.61
CA ALA A 118 14.85 -4.11 -0.59
C ALA A 118 15.24 -2.62 -0.41
N GLY A 119 15.29 -1.87 -1.50
CA GLY A 119 15.47 -0.42 -1.49
C GLY A 119 14.38 0.33 -0.74
N GLN A 120 13.11 -0.07 -0.86
CA GLN A 120 12.01 0.53 -0.10
C GLN A 120 12.14 0.27 1.40
N PHE A 121 12.50 -0.95 1.82
CA PHE A 121 12.75 -1.25 3.23
C PHE A 121 13.94 -0.46 3.79
N ARG A 122 15.04 -0.33 3.04
CA ARG A 122 16.18 0.51 3.43
C ARG A 122 15.76 1.98 3.62
N ARG A 123 15.01 2.53 2.65
CA ARG A 123 14.50 3.91 2.72
C ARG A 123 13.59 4.12 3.92
N ALA A 124 12.71 3.16 4.21
CA ALA A 124 11.83 3.24 5.37
C ALA A 124 12.61 3.33 6.69
N ARG A 125 13.64 2.49 6.86
CA ARG A 125 14.51 2.51 8.04
C ARG A 125 15.29 3.81 8.17
N GLN A 126 15.86 4.30 7.07
CA GLN A 126 16.56 5.58 7.07
C GLN A 126 15.61 6.72 7.47
N ALA A 127 14.40 6.75 6.91
CA ALA A 127 13.43 7.79 7.20
C ALA A 127 12.99 7.77 8.67
N TRP A 128 12.83 6.57 9.25
CA TRP A 128 12.55 6.41 10.68
C TRP A 128 13.71 6.82 11.59
N ALA A 129 14.94 6.74 11.10
CA ALA A 129 16.15 7.25 11.75
C ALA A 129 16.37 8.76 11.51
N GLY A 130 15.50 9.42 10.73
CA GLY A 130 15.54 10.88 10.50
C GLY A 130 16.16 11.32 9.18
N ALA A 131 16.34 10.43 8.19
CA ALA A 131 16.85 10.80 6.86
C ALA A 131 16.16 10.02 5.72
N PRO A 132 15.61 10.66 4.67
CA PRO A 132 15.47 12.10 4.51
C PRO A 132 14.47 12.68 5.51
N ARG A 133 14.58 13.97 5.79
CA ARG A 133 13.64 14.69 6.69
C ARG A 133 12.40 15.20 5.97
N ARG A 134 12.46 15.30 4.64
CA ARG A 134 11.40 15.81 3.78
C ARG A 134 11.04 14.78 2.72
N ARG A 135 9.79 14.82 2.27
CA ARG A 135 9.33 13.99 1.17
C ARG A 135 9.94 14.49 -0.14
N ILE A 136 10.11 13.56 -1.10
CA ILE A 136 10.53 13.92 -2.46
C ILE A 136 9.46 14.79 -3.14
N LEU A 137 8.20 14.53 -2.83
CA LEU A 137 7.06 15.33 -3.26
C LEU A 137 6.32 15.86 -2.03
N PRO A 138 6.08 17.18 -1.94
CA PRO A 138 5.39 17.75 -0.79
C PRO A 138 3.97 17.19 -0.66
N GLY A 139 3.50 17.08 0.58
CA GLY A 139 2.13 16.65 0.85
C GLY A 139 1.12 17.66 0.29
N VAL A 140 0.16 17.19 -0.51
CA VAL A 140 -1.00 18.00 -0.91
C VAL A 140 -2.03 18.06 0.23
N PRO A 141 -2.91 19.08 0.31
CA PRO A 141 -3.92 19.20 1.36
C PRO A 141 -4.79 17.94 1.55
N GLU A 142 -5.06 17.21 0.47
CA GLU A 142 -5.78 15.94 0.48
C GLU A 142 -5.06 14.86 1.30
N THR A 143 -3.73 14.84 1.28
CA THR A 143 -2.91 13.90 2.08
C THR A 143 -3.09 14.17 3.56
N VAL A 144 -3.05 15.44 3.98
CA VAL A 144 -3.28 15.83 5.39
C VAL A 144 -4.69 15.44 5.83
N ARG A 145 -5.70 15.68 4.99
CA ARG A 145 -7.08 15.28 5.27
C ARG A 145 -7.23 13.76 5.42
N ARG A 146 -6.54 12.99 4.57
CA ARG A 146 -6.49 11.53 4.61
C ARG A 146 -5.87 11.03 5.91
N GLU A 147 -4.72 11.56 6.31
CA GLU A 147 -4.02 11.17 7.53
C GLU A 147 -4.86 11.45 8.78
N ARG A 148 -5.46 12.65 8.90
CA ARG A 148 -6.38 12.98 10.01
C ARG A 148 -7.61 12.06 10.06
N PHE A 149 -8.14 11.67 8.90
CA PHE A 149 -9.24 10.71 8.82
C PHE A 149 -8.82 9.33 9.34
N LEU A 150 -7.66 8.83 8.91
CA LEU A 150 -7.08 7.56 9.37
C LEU A 150 -6.86 7.59 10.88
N ALA A 151 -6.22 8.64 11.40
CA ALA A 151 -5.96 8.80 12.83
C ALA A 151 -7.25 8.73 13.66
N ARG A 152 -8.27 9.52 13.29
CA ARG A 152 -9.57 9.53 13.98
C ARG A 152 -10.28 8.18 13.92
N ARG A 153 -10.12 7.42 12.84
CA ARG A 153 -10.74 6.11 12.69
C ARG A 153 -9.99 5.06 13.52
N LEU A 154 -8.65 5.05 13.47
CA LEU A 154 -7.83 4.15 14.29
C LEU A 154 -8.07 4.38 15.79
N ARG A 155 -8.10 5.64 16.26
CA ARG A 155 -8.46 6.00 17.64
C ARG A 155 -9.78 5.38 18.11
N ARG A 156 -10.81 5.40 17.26
CA ARG A 156 -12.12 4.81 17.58
C ARG A 156 -12.15 3.27 17.54
N LEU A 157 -11.16 2.66 16.90
CA LEU A 157 -11.03 1.21 16.84
C LEU A 157 -10.26 0.72 18.06
N VAL A 158 -9.16 1.38 18.43
CA VAL A 158 -8.41 1.02 19.66
C VAL A 158 -9.22 1.25 20.93
N SER A 159 -10.24 2.11 20.92
CA SER A 159 -11.17 2.26 22.05
C SER A 159 -12.16 1.10 22.19
N ARG A 160 -12.24 0.20 21.20
CA ARG A 160 -13.20 -0.92 21.14
C ARG A 160 -12.52 -2.29 21.02
N HIS A 161 -11.27 -2.30 20.59
CA HIS A 161 -10.48 -3.48 20.30
C HIS A 161 -9.17 -3.40 21.09
N ARG A 162 -8.74 -4.52 21.66
CA ARG A 162 -7.54 -4.57 22.50
C ARG A 162 -6.26 -4.50 21.67
N ARG A 163 -6.24 -5.08 20.47
CA ARG A 163 -5.04 -5.25 19.64
C ARG A 163 -5.37 -5.00 18.16
N VAL A 164 -5.31 -3.74 17.76
CA VAL A 164 -5.49 -3.33 16.37
C VAL A 164 -4.16 -3.35 15.63
N VAL A 165 -4.09 -4.05 14.49
CA VAL A 165 -2.98 -3.95 13.54
C VAL A 165 -3.44 -3.19 12.31
N HIS A 166 -2.68 -2.17 11.90
CA HIS A 166 -2.92 -1.40 10.69
C HIS A 166 -1.84 -1.70 9.65
N LEU A 167 -2.25 -2.15 8.47
CA LEU A 167 -1.38 -2.43 7.32
C LEU A 167 -1.48 -1.27 6.33
N GLY A 168 -0.36 -0.62 6.05
CA GLY A 168 -0.32 0.55 5.17
C GLY A 168 1.11 0.90 4.73
N GLY A 169 1.24 2.01 4.00
CA GLY A 169 2.53 2.48 3.50
C GLY A 169 3.41 3.03 4.62
N TRP A 170 4.69 2.65 4.65
CA TRP A 170 5.64 3.11 5.67
C TRP A 170 5.79 4.63 5.71
N GLU A 171 5.56 5.32 4.58
CA GLU A 171 5.68 6.78 4.45
C GLU A 171 4.75 7.53 5.41
N HIS A 172 3.60 6.96 5.77
CA HIS A 172 2.67 7.57 6.72
C HIS A 172 3.17 7.52 8.16
N LEU A 173 4.12 6.62 8.45
CA LEU A 173 4.68 6.39 9.79
C LEU A 173 5.95 7.18 10.08
N VAL A 174 6.32 8.09 9.16
CA VAL A 174 7.47 8.98 9.29
C VAL A 174 7.01 10.35 9.77
N ALA A 175 7.77 10.95 10.69
CA ALA A 175 7.59 12.33 11.11
C ALA A 175 8.30 13.27 10.13
N TRP A 176 7.70 13.49 8.96
CA TRP A 176 8.23 14.41 7.96
C TRP A 176 8.21 15.86 8.47
N GLU A 177 9.21 16.67 8.13
CA GLU A 177 9.20 18.12 8.46
C GLU A 177 8.10 18.88 7.70
N ASP A 178 7.76 18.42 6.50
CA ASP A 178 6.85 19.07 5.56
C ASP A 178 5.45 18.46 5.52
N SER A 179 5.17 17.49 6.41
CA SER A 179 3.86 16.85 6.49
C SER A 179 3.60 16.39 7.93
N PRO A 180 2.41 16.69 8.49
CA PRO A 180 2.09 16.27 9.85
C PRO A 180 2.11 14.75 10.02
N GLY A 181 1.94 13.96 8.95
CA GLY A 181 2.03 12.51 8.98
C GLY A 181 0.91 11.85 9.79
N LEU A 182 0.79 10.52 9.69
CA LEU A 182 -0.11 9.75 10.56
C LEU A 182 0.52 9.47 11.93
N TRP A 183 1.85 9.37 11.99
CA TRP A 183 2.58 8.99 13.20
C TRP A 183 2.38 9.95 14.39
N PRO A 184 2.58 11.27 14.25
CA PRO A 184 2.38 12.20 15.36
C PRO A 184 0.94 12.18 15.91
N ASP A 185 -0.05 12.04 15.03
CA ASP A 185 -1.47 11.97 15.37
C ASP A 185 -1.87 10.70 16.17
N LEU A 186 -0.97 9.72 16.28
CA LEU A 186 -1.18 8.46 17.01
C LEU A 186 -0.18 8.27 18.17
N ALA A 187 0.79 9.16 18.35
CA ALA A 187 1.93 8.93 19.26
C ALA A 187 1.52 8.76 20.74
N ASP A 188 0.46 9.42 21.19
CA ASP A 188 -0.12 9.30 22.54
C ASP A 188 -0.68 7.90 22.82
N LEU A 189 -1.08 7.15 21.77
CA LEU A 189 -1.50 5.76 21.90
C LEU A 189 -0.32 4.79 22.10
N LYS A 190 0.92 5.30 22.07
CA LYS A 190 2.17 4.52 22.13
C LYS A 190 2.19 3.32 21.16
N PRO A 191 1.87 3.51 19.87
CA PRO A 191 1.81 2.43 18.91
C PRO A 191 3.21 1.85 18.64
N ARG A 192 3.26 0.56 18.31
CA ARG A 192 4.46 -0.08 17.78
C ARG A 192 4.42 -0.03 16.24
N ARG A 193 5.45 0.55 15.62
CA ARG A 193 5.66 0.49 14.16
C ARG A 193 6.62 -0.65 13.83
N LEU A 194 6.33 -1.39 12.76
CA LEU A 194 7.11 -2.53 12.29
C LEU A 194 7.12 -2.54 10.77
N LEU A 195 8.27 -2.84 10.17
CA LEU A 195 8.32 -3.27 8.78
C LEU A 195 7.91 -4.73 8.68
N LEU A 196 7.38 -5.15 7.52
CA LEU A 196 6.91 -6.53 7.34
C LEU A 196 8.02 -7.56 7.55
N ASP A 197 9.23 -7.28 7.06
CA ASP A 197 10.39 -8.16 7.23
C ASP A 197 10.91 -8.22 8.68
N GLU A 198 10.56 -7.24 9.52
CA GLU A 198 10.81 -7.26 10.97
C GLU A 198 9.72 -8.04 11.70
N ALA A 199 8.46 -7.92 11.26
CA ALA A 199 7.32 -8.61 11.84
C ALA A 199 7.40 -10.14 11.63
N ASP A 200 8.03 -10.59 10.55
CA ASP A 200 8.26 -12.01 10.26
C ASP A 200 9.38 -12.63 11.10
N ARG A 201 10.20 -11.80 11.77
CA ARG A 201 11.30 -12.24 12.64
C ARG A 201 10.95 -12.18 14.13
N LEU A 202 9.71 -11.85 14.48
CA LEU A 202 9.29 -11.83 15.87
C LEU A 202 9.22 -13.26 16.43
N PRO A 203 9.66 -13.50 17.67
CA PRO A 203 9.53 -14.81 18.29
C PRO A 203 8.06 -15.21 18.46
N ASP A 204 7.80 -16.52 18.44
CA ASP A 204 6.53 -17.09 18.89
C ASP A 204 6.37 -16.81 20.39
N PHE A 205 5.24 -16.20 20.76
CA PHE A 205 4.86 -15.91 22.15
C PHE A 205 3.78 -16.90 22.61
#